data_AF-A0A9N9KEP7-F1
#
_entry.id   AF-A0A9N9KEP7-F1
#
_cell.length_a   1.000
_cell.length_b   1.000
_cell.length_c   1.000
_cell.angle_alpha   90.00
_cell.angle_beta   90.00
_cell.angle_gamma   90.00
#
_symmetry.space_group_name_H-M   'P 1'
#
loop_
_entity.id
_entity.type
_entity.pdbx_description
1 polymer ?
#
loop_
_entity_poly.entity_id
_entity_poly.type
_entity_poly.pdbx_seq_one_letter_code
_entity_poly.pdbx_strand_id
1 'polypeptide(L)'
;TCSKETIKQTAQCIMRDKLSKKDVKAISRTLVETSPDAVVALSRLSRLQKELQTLNAPKEIISATLNPEITKESNKIQQEHSEQCKNEVINFPDYFSLESVKERLDGYDISNIPNKQALADVMIMLCIRPAEIKNLCISNGANEDRARQLLTWIQEAIVSG
;
A
#
# COMPACT_ATOMS: atom_id res chain seq x y z
N THR A 1 -4.92 -12.76 11.36
CA THR A 1 -4.80 -13.55 10.10
C THR A 1 -6.12 -14.17 9.60
N CYS A 2 -7.24 -14.06 10.34
CA CYS A 2 -8.48 -14.80 10.08
C CYS A 2 -9.37 -14.31 8.88
N SER A 3 -9.35 -13.03 8.47
CA SER A 3 -10.33 -12.55 7.46
C SER A 3 -10.00 -12.87 5.98
N LYS A 4 -8.73 -13.20 5.68
CA LYS A 4 -8.27 -13.37 4.29
C LYS A 4 -8.85 -14.62 3.64
N GLU A 5 -8.89 -15.72 4.36
CA GLU A 5 -9.38 -17.01 3.86
C GLU A 5 -10.91 -17.00 3.72
N THR A 6 -11.61 -16.31 4.63
CA THR A 6 -13.08 -16.25 4.63
C THR A 6 -13.64 -15.55 3.40
N ILE A 7 -13.10 -14.40 2.98
CA ILE A 7 -13.63 -13.65 1.82
C ILE A 7 -13.42 -14.40 0.52
N LYS A 8 -12.26 -15.05 0.35
CA LYS A 8 -11.97 -15.88 -0.82
C LYS A 8 -12.93 -17.08 -0.89
N GLN A 9 -13.17 -17.75 0.24
CA GLN A 9 -14.16 -18.83 0.33
C GLN A 9 -15.58 -18.34 0.03
N THR A 10 -15.97 -17.15 0.54
CA THR A 10 -17.27 -16.54 0.21
C THR A 10 -17.42 -16.32 -1.30
N ALA A 11 -16.39 -15.79 -1.99
CA ALA A 11 -16.41 -15.60 -3.44
C ALA A 11 -16.57 -16.94 -4.19
N GLN A 12 -15.87 -17.98 -3.74
CA GLN A 12 -15.98 -19.33 -4.29
C GLN A 12 -17.38 -19.92 -4.11
N CYS A 13 -18.00 -19.76 -2.93
CA CYS A 13 -19.37 -20.22 -2.69
C CYS A 13 -20.38 -19.48 -3.58
N ILE A 14 -20.25 -18.16 -3.73
CA ILE A 14 -21.11 -17.37 -4.63
C ILE A 14 -21.09 -17.94 -6.05
N MET A 15 -19.90 -18.27 -6.55
CA MET A 15 -19.72 -18.80 -7.91
C MET A 15 -20.17 -20.25 -8.06
N ARG A 16 -19.84 -21.11 -7.09
CA ARG A 16 -20.20 -22.54 -7.09
C ARG A 16 -21.72 -22.72 -7.01
N ASP A 17 -22.36 -21.99 -6.09
CA ASP A 17 -23.77 -22.15 -5.77
C ASP A 17 -24.67 -21.27 -6.67
N LYS A 18 -24.05 -20.51 -7.60
CA LYS A 18 -24.71 -19.62 -8.57
C LYS A 18 -25.70 -18.67 -7.91
N LEU A 19 -25.25 -18.03 -6.83
CA LEU A 19 -26.09 -17.18 -6.01
C LEU A 19 -26.67 -16.00 -6.81
N SER A 20 -27.91 -15.63 -6.51
CA SER A 20 -28.58 -14.55 -7.21
C SER A 20 -28.03 -13.18 -6.78
N LYS A 21 -28.33 -12.14 -7.56
CA LYS A 21 -28.04 -10.74 -7.19
C LYS A 21 -28.57 -10.38 -5.80
N LYS A 22 -29.71 -10.94 -5.39
CA LYS A 22 -30.33 -10.67 -4.09
C LYS A 22 -29.52 -11.30 -2.95
N ASP A 23 -29.04 -12.52 -3.15
CA ASP A 23 -28.24 -13.24 -2.14
C ASP A 23 -26.86 -12.60 -1.97
N VAL A 24 -26.23 -12.20 -3.07
CA VAL A 24 -24.95 -11.49 -3.04
C VAL A 24 -25.08 -10.12 -2.36
N LYS A 25 -26.20 -9.41 -2.57
CA LYS A 25 -26.52 -8.20 -1.80
C LYS A 25 -26.67 -8.47 -0.31
N ALA A 26 -27.30 -9.57 0.07
CA ALA A 26 -27.45 -9.96 1.47
C ALA A 26 -26.08 -10.25 2.12
N ILE A 27 -25.23 -11.04 1.45
CA ILE A 27 -23.85 -11.30 1.90
C ILE A 27 -23.07 -10.00 2.07
N SER A 28 -23.16 -9.09 1.09
CA SER A 28 -22.48 -7.80 1.13
C SER A 28 -22.96 -6.95 2.32
N ARG A 29 -24.27 -6.97 2.61
CA ARG A 29 -24.84 -6.30 3.78
C ARG A 29 -24.31 -6.92 5.09
N THR A 30 -24.27 -8.23 5.20
CA THR A 30 -23.71 -8.91 6.38
C THR A 30 -22.22 -8.58 6.57
N LEU A 31 -21.44 -8.47 5.49
CA LEU A 31 -20.04 -8.03 5.56
C LEU A 31 -19.93 -6.61 6.11
N VAL A 32 -20.84 -5.71 5.72
CA VAL A 32 -20.92 -4.34 6.23
C VAL A 32 -21.29 -4.34 7.70
N GLU A 33 -22.36 -5.03 8.09
CA GLU A 33 -22.88 -5.09 9.47
C GLU A 33 -21.88 -5.72 10.46
N THR A 34 -21.08 -6.69 10.00
CA THR A 34 -20.05 -7.34 10.82
C THR A 34 -18.72 -6.58 10.84
N SER A 35 -18.62 -5.44 10.17
CA SER A 35 -17.39 -4.63 10.14
C SER A 35 -17.42 -3.57 11.24
N PRO A 36 -16.28 -3.29 11.89
CA PRO A 36 -16.21 -2.32 12.99
C PRO A 36 -16.44 -0.87 12.52
N ASP A 37 -16.09 -0.55 11.28
CA ASP A 37 -16.28 0.77 10.69
C ASP A 37 -16.47 0.69 9.17
N ALA A 38 -16.81 1.83 8.55
CA ALA A 38 -17.06 1.92 7.12
C ALA A 38 -15.81 1.70 6.24
N VAL A 39 -14.60 2.02 6.74
CA VAL A 39 -13.34 1.81 6.02
C VAL A 39 -13.02 0.32 5.92
N VAL A 40 -13.18 -0.42 7.02
CA VAL A 40 -13.03 -1.87 7.05
C VAL A 40 -14.11 -2.54 6.22
N ALA A 41 -15.37 -2.07 6.31
CA ALA A 41 -16.46 -2.56 5.49
C ALA A 41 -16.14 -2.42 3.99
N LEU A 42 -15.74 -1.22 3.55
CA LEU A 42 -15.38 -0.95 2.15
C LEU A 42 -14.19 -1.80 1.69
N SER A 43 -13.19 -1.98 2.54
CA SER A 43 -12.03 -2.84 2.27
C SER A 43 -12.43 -4.29 2.03
N ARG A 44 -13.32 -4.84 2.87
CA ARG A 44 -13.83 -6.22 2.73
C ARG A 44 -14.65 -6.39 1.44
N LEU A 45 -15.51 -5.43 1.11
CA LEU A 45 -16.28 -5.44 -0.15
C LEU A 45 -15.38 -5.35 -1.38
N SER A 46 -14.41 -4.43 -1.37
CA SER A 46 -13.44 -4.26 -2.47
C SER A 46 -12.62 -5.53 -2.69
N ARG A 47 -12.27 -6.21 -1.60
CA ARG A 47 -11.60 -7.49 -1.68
C ARG A 47 -12.49 -8.58 -2.27
N LEU A 48 -13.74 -8.70 -1.82
CA LEU A 48 -14.70 -9.64 -2.38
C LEU A 48 -14.86 -9.44 -3.90
N GLN A 49 -14.93 -8.19 -4.35
CA GLN A 49 -15.00 -7.85 -5.77
C GLN A 49 -13.78 -8.33 -6.56
N LYS A 50 -12.56 -8.17 -6.03
CA LYS A 50 -11.34 -8.66 -6.66
C LYS A 50 -11.31 -10.19 -6.77
N GLU A 51 -11.73 -10.89 -5.72
CA GLU A 51 -11.82 -12.37 -5.74
C GLU A 51 -12.87 -12.83 -6.77
N LEU A 52 -14.05 -12.18 -6.82
CA LEU A 52 -15.08 -12.45 -7.83
C LEU A 52 -14.59 -12.18 -9.26
N GLN A 53 -13.83 -11.09 -9.48
CA GLN A 53 -13.21 -10.79 -10.77
C GLN A 53 -12.20 -11.88 -11.16
N THR A 54 -11.39 -12.35 -10.22
CA THR A 54 -10.42 -13.43 -10.45
C THR A 54 -11.12 -14.74 -10.84
N LEU A 55 -12.35 -14.95 -10.35
CA LEU A 55 -13.20 -16.10 -10.70
C LEU A 55 -14.07 -15.87 -11.96
N ASN A 56 -13.86 -14.79 -12.71
CA ASN A 56 -14.66 -14.40 -13.89
C ASN A 56 -16.16 -14.30 -13.60
N ALA A 57 -16.54 -13.78 -12.43
CA ALA A 57 -17.93 -13.56 -12.07
C ALA A 57 -18.61 -12.58 -13.05
N PRO A 58 -19.91 -12.76 -13.36
CA PRO A 58 -20.66 -11.81 -14.17
C PRO A 58 -20.63 -10.41 -13.56
N LYS A 59 -20.56 -9.37 -14.41
CA LYS A 59 -20.55 -7.96 -13.96
C LYS A 59 -21.73 -7.63 -13.05
N GLU A 60 -22.89 -8.20 -13.30
CA GLU A 60 -24.09 -7.99 -12.47
C GLU A 60 -23.94 -8.46 -11.03
N ILE A 61 -23.21 -9.56 -10.83
CA ILE A 61 -22.89 -10.13 -9.51
C ILE A 61 -21.87 -9.25 -8.78
N ILE A 62 -20.81 -8.81 -9.48
CA ILE A 62 -19.83 -7.88 -8.91
C ILE A 62 -20.52 -6.57 -8.51
N SER A 63 -21.34 -6.01 -9.39
CA SER A 63 -22.10 -4.78 -9.13
C SER A 63 -23.11 -4.92 -7.98
N ALA A 64 -23.57 -6.15 -7.68
CA ALA A 64 -24.45 -6.42 -6.54
C ALA A 64 -23.76 -6.18 -5.19
N THR A 65 -22.43 -6.21 -5.15
CA THR A 65 -21.64 -5.96 -3.94
C THR A 65 -21.37 -4.47 -3.69
N LEU A 66 -21.71 -3.60 -4.64
CA LEU A 66 -21.50 -2.16 -4.49
C LEU A 66 -22.46 -1.58 -3.46
N ASN A 67 -21.90 -0.79 -2.53
CA ASN A 67 -22.66 -0.05 -1.53
C ASN A 67 -22.18 1.41 -1.51
N PRO A 68 -22.88 2.31 -2.26
CA PRO A 68 -22.49 3.72 -2.36
C PRO A 68 -22.45 4.46 -1.01
N GLU A 69 -23.34 4.11 -0.09
CA GLU A 69 -23.39 4.73 1.24
C GLU A 69 -22.11 4.43 2.04
N ILE A 70 -21.65 3.19 2.01
CA ILE A 70 -20.40 2.79 2.67
C ILE A 70 -19.19 3.44 2.00
N THR A 71 -19.19 3.56 0.67
CA THR A 71 -18.13 4.31 -0.03
C THR A 71 -18.08 5.75 0.42
N LYS A 72 -19.24 6.42 0.51
CA LYS A 72 -19.33 7.82 0.95
C LYS A 72 -18.83 7.99 2.38
N GLU A 73 -19.28 7.13 3.30
CA GLU A 73 -18.89 7.19 4.71
C GLU A 73 -17.40 6.90 4.91
N SER A 74 -16.86 5.87 4.25
CA SER A 74 -15.43 5.55 4.29
C SER A 74 -14.57 6.72 3.81
N ASN A 75 -14.96 7.35 2.69
CA ASN A 75 -14.22 8.49 2.14
C ASN A 75 -14.22 9.67 3.11
N LYS A 76 -15.35 9.92 3.78
CA LYS A 76 -15.46 10.96 4.81
C LYS A 76 -14.53 10.69 5.99
N ILE A 77 -14.54 9.48 6.54
CA ILE A 77 -13.63 9.08 7.64
C ILE A 77 -12.16 9.29 7.24
N GLN A 78 -11.78 8.81 6.05
CA GLN A 78 -10.40 8.96 5.57
C GLN A 78 -10.02 10.43 5.34
N GLN A 79 -10.95 11.27 4.90
CA GLN A 79 -10.75 12.71 4.76
C GLN A 79 -10.55 13.37 6.13
N GLU A 80 -11.42 13.09 7.10
CA GLU A 80 -11.31 13.64 8.46
C GLU A 80 -9.99 13.23 9.13
N HIS A 81 -9.57 11.97 8.99
CA HIS A 81 -8.27 11.51 9.49
C HIS A 81 -7.12 12.26 8.82
N SER A 82 -7.19 12.48 7.50
CA SER A 82 -6.19 13.25 6.75
C SER A 82 -6.12 14.71 7.23
N GLU A 83 -7.27 15.33 7.53
CA GLU A 83 -7.34 16.69 8.08
C GLU A 83 -6.79 16.76 9.51
N GLN A 84 -7.04 15.77 10.35
CA GLN A 84 -6.45 15.66 11.69
C GLN A 84 -4.92 15.57 11.63
N CYS A 85 -4.37 14.72 10.76
CA CYS A 85 -2.92 14.57 10.61
C CYS A 85 -2.22 15.84 10.10
N LYS A 86 -2.92 16.76 9.42
CA LYS A 86 -2.32 18.06 9.02
C LYS A 86 -2.06 18.98 10.21
N ASN A 87 -2.83 18.82 11.28
CA ASN A 87 -2.76 19.68 12.46
C ASN A 87 -1.95 19.04 13.61
N GLU A 88 -1.56 17.77 13.46
CA GLU A 88 -0.64 17.12 14.38
C GLU A 88 0.79 17.66 14.16
N VAL A 89 1.37 18.24 15.21
CA VAL A 89 2.81 18.51 15.23
C VAL A 89 3.51 17.15 15.28
N ILE A 90 4.04 16.72 14.14
CA ILE A 90 4.86 15.53 14.06
C ILE A 90 6.14 15.82 14.84
N ASN A 91 6.26 15.27 16.06
CA ASN A 91 7.53 15.29 16.79
C ASN A 91 8.47 14.27 16.15
N PHE A 92 9.28 14.75 15.21
CA PHE A 92 10.22 13.92 14.49
C PHE A 92 11.42 13.65 15.38
N PRO A 93 11.86 12.38 15.55
CA PRO A 93 13.08 12.09 16.29
C PRO A 93 14.26 12.84 15.67
N ASP A 94 15.12 13.43 16.52
CA ASP A 94 16.32 14.16 16.09
C ASP A 94 17.20 13.34 15.13
N TYR A 95 17.19 12.01 15.28
CA TYR A 95 17.85 11.05 14.41
C TYR A 95 17.53 11.23 12.91
N PHE A 96 16.30 11.61 12.58
CA PHE A 96 15.85 11.81 11.21
C PHE A 96 15.84 13.30 10.82
N SER A 97 16.38 14.18 11.65
CA SER A 97 16.65 15.57 11.26
C SER A 97 17.59 15.61 10.07
N LEU A 98 17.45 16.63 9.22
CA LEU A 98 18.33 16.79 8.06
C LEU A 98 19.80 16.95 8.45
N GLU A 99 20.07 17.58 9.60
CA GLU A 99 21.43 17.75 10.14
C GLU A 99 22.05 16.40 10.51
N SER A 100 21.34 15.58 11.28
CA SER A 100 21.81 14.24 11.66
C SER A 100 21.91 13.28 10.47
N VAL A 101 20.96 13.35 9.52
CA VAL A 101 21.03 12.56 8.27
C VAL A 101 22.25 12.96 7.46
N LYS A 102 22.52 14.26 7.33
CA LYS A 102 23.69 14.76 6.60
C LYS A 102 25.00 14.33 7.24
N GLU A 103 25.13 14.43 8.57
CA GLU A 103 26.34 14.00 9.30
C GLU A 103 26.66 12.52 9.04
N ARG A 104 25.63 11.65 9.03
CA ARG A 104 25.80 10.24 8.67
C ARG A 104 26.22 10.06 7.22
N LEU A 105 25.62 10.83 6.31
CA LEU A 105 25.95 10.78 4.88
C LEU A 105 27.39 11.20 4.60
N ASP A 106 27.87 12.25 5.28
CA ASP A 106 29.25 12.74 5.16
C ASP A 106 30.27 11.72 5.68
N GLY A 107 29.87 10.85 6.61
CA GLY A 107 30.70 9.78 7.16
C GLY A 107 30.67 8.45 6.39
N TYR A 108 29.83 8.29 5.36
CA TYR A 108 29.77 7.03 4.61
C TYR A 108 30.95 6.88 3.64
N ASP A 109 31.67 5.78 3.79
CA ASP A 109 32.63 5.33 2.77
C ASP A 109 31.88 4.74 1.57
N ILE A 110 31.82 5.52 0.49
CA ILE A 110 31.21 5.16 -0.79
C ILE A 110 31.93 4.00 -1.51
N SER A 111 33.09 3.54 -1.00
CA SER A 111 33.82 2.39 -1.52
C SER A 111 33.22 1.06 -1.05
N ASN A 112 32.45 1.07 0.04
CA ASN A 112 31.79 -0.11 0.58
C ASN A 112 30.34 -0.20 0.12
N ILE A 113 29.81 -1.42 0.11
CA ILE A 113 28.39 -1.67 -0.12
C ILE A 113 27.61 -1.01 1.02
N PRO A 114 26.75 0.00 0.76
CA PRO A 114 26.05 0.66 1.83
C PRO A 114 25.00 -0.26 2.46
N ASN A 115 24.58 0.07 3.67
CA ASN A 115 23.62 -0.75 4.43
C ASN A 115 22.19 -0.16 4.32
N LYS A 116 21.21 -0.83 4.94
CA LYS A 116 19.81 -0.36 4.94
C LYS A 116 19.66 1.05 5.52
N GLN A 117 20.56 1.44 6.44
CA GLN A 117 20.56 2.78 7.03
C GLN A 117 20.97 3.85 6.00
N ALA A 118 22.03 3.59 5.23
CA ALA A 118 22.46 4.48 4.16
C ALA A 118 21.36 4.68 3.10
N LEU A 119 20.62 3.61 2.77
CA LEU A 119 19.47 3.71 1.87
C LEU A 119 18.37 4.62 2.45
N ALA A 120 18.01 4.45 3.72
CA ALA A 120 17.02 5.29 4.39
C ALA A 120 17.45 6.75 4.47
N ASP A 121 18.73 7.01 4.79
CA ASP A 121 19.31 8.36 4.87
C ASP A 121 19.24 9.07 3.50
N VAL A 122 19.57 8.38 2.41
CA VAL A 122 19.45 8.91 1.04
C VAL A 122 17.99 9.18 0.67
N MET A 123 17.06 8.29 1.05
CA MET A 123 15.63 8.49 0.79
C MET A 123 15.08 9.73 1.49
N ILE A 124 15.49 9.95 2.75
CA ILE A 124 15.10 11.13 3.53
C ILE A 124 15.69 12.39 2.90
N MET A 125 16.99 12.38 2.58
CA MET A 125 17.69 13.53 2.00
C MET A 125 17.12 13.95 0.64
N LEU A 126 16.75 12.98 -0.20
CA LEU A 126 16.20 13.23 -1.54
C LEU A 126 14.67 13.35 -1.54
N CYS A 127 14.01 13.15 -0.40
CA CYS A 127 12.55 13.08 -0.28
C CYS A 127 11.90 12.07 -1.25
N ILE A 128 12.57 10.93 -1.50
CA ILE A 128 12.13 9.90 -2.46
C ILE A 128 11.30 8.84 -1.75
N ARG A 129 10.16 8.46 -2.34
CA ARG A 129 9.35 7.34 -1.81
C ARG A 129 9.98 6.00 -2.17
N PRO A 130 9.86 4.96 -1.31
CA PRO A 130 10.42 3.63 -1.61
C PRO A 130 10.05 3.07 -2.99
N ALA A 131 8.83 3.33 -3.48
CA ALA A 131 8.36 2.85 -4.78
C ALA A 131 9.06 3.53 -5.98
N GLU A 132 9.54 4.76 -5.81
CA GLU A 132 10.22 5.55 -6.85
C GLU A 132 11.66 5.07 -7.06
N ILE A 133 12.25 4.47 -6.03
CA ILE A 133 13.61 3.94 -6.06
C ILE A 133 13.79 2.86 -7.13
N LYS A 134 12.80 1.98 -7.30
CA LYS A 134 12.84 0.90 -8.30
C LYS A 134 13.11 1.43 -9.71
N ASN A 135 12.56 2.61 -10.01
CA ASN A 135 12.64 3.24 -11.33
C ASN A 135 13.61 4.42 -11.34
N LEU A 136 14.38 4.63 -10.27
CA LEU A 136 15.41 5.65 -10.24
C LEU A 136 16.41 5.33 -11.36
N CYS A 137 16.88 6.34 -12.08
CA CYS A 137 17.92 6.20 -13.08
C CYS A 137 18.92 7.31 -12.83
N ILE A 138 20.19 6.94 -12.62
CA ILE A 138 21.27 7.90 -12.44
C ILE A 138 22.01 8.02 -13.77
N SER A 139 21.76 9.09 -14.53
CA SER A 139 22.53 9.41 -15.73
C SER A 139 23.71 10.29 -15.34
N ASN A 140 24.86 9.69 -15.04
CA ASN A 140 26.08 10.45 -14.82
C ASN A 140 26.87 10.50 -16.12
N GLY A 141 26.94 11.68 -16.77
CA GLY A 141 27.56 11.88 -18.08
C GLY A 141 29.06 11.57 -18.17
N ALA A 142 29.71 11.20 -17.05
CA ALA A 142 31.14 10.90 -16.98
C ALA A 142 31.49 9.53 -16.36
N ASN A 143 30.55 8.77 -15.79
CA ASN A 143 30.84 7.45 -15.18
C ASN A 143 29.56 6.61 -15.05
N GLU A 144 29.08 6.14 -16.20
CA GLU A 144 27.82 5.38 -16.34
C GLU A 144 27.84 4.05 -15.57
N ASP A 145 29.01 3.41 -15.46
CA ASP A 145 29.15 2.10 -14.82
C ASP A 145 28.98 2.17 -13.30
N ARG A 146 29.51 3.20 -12.64
CA ARG A 146 29.33 3.40 -11.19
C ARG A 146 27.88 3.77 -10.86
N ALA A 147 27.26 4.58 -11.71
CA ALA A 147 25.85 4.96 -11.57
C ALA A 147 24.92 3.75 -11.72
N ARG A 148 25.21 2.85 -12.69
CA ARG A 148 24.49 1.58 -12.87
C ARG A 148 24.72 0.61 -11.72
N GLN A 149 25.95 0.48 -11.21
CA GLN A 149 26.25 -0.36 -10.05
C GLN A 149 25.51 0.10 -8.79
N LEU A 150 25.51 1.41 -8.52
CA LEU A 150 24.77 1.98 -7.39
C LEU A 150 23.26 1.72 -7.53
N LEU A 151 22.73 1.82 -8.76
CA LEU A 151 21.32 1.56 -9.05
C LEU A 151 20.93 0.09 -8.87
N THR A 152 21.69 -0.84 -9.44
CA THR A 152 21.49 -2.28 -9.29
C THR A 152 21.54 -2.66 -7.80
N TRP A 153 22.49 -2.10 -7.06
CA TRP A 153 22.64 -2.34 -5.64
C TRP A 153 21.41 -1.89 -4.83
N ILE A 154 20.91 -0.68 -5.09
CA ILE A 154 19.70 -0.17 -4.44
C ILE A 154 18.49 -1.08 -4.71
N GLN A 155 18.37 -1.63 -5.93
CA GLN A 155 17.29 -2.56 -6.28
C GLN A 155 17.42 -3.91 -5.57
N GLU A 156 18.62 -4.47 -5.42
CA GLU A 156 18.86 -5.74 -4.72
C GLU A 156 18.61 -5.66 -3.21
N ALA A 157 18.98 -4.54 -2.58
CA ALA A 157 18.74 -4.30 -1.16
C ALA A 157 17.24 -4.29 -0.80
N ILE A 158 16.40 -3.84 -1.73
CA ILE A 158 14.93 -3.85 -1.58
C ILE A 158 14.37 -5.27 -1.71
N VAL A 159 14.93 -6.11 -2.59
CA VAL A 159 14.46 -7.50 -2.80
C VAL A 159 14.83 -8.42 -1.62
N SER A 160 15.95 -8.13 -0.95
CA SER A 160 16.49 -8.94 0.15
C SER A 160 15.97 -8.56 1.54
N GLY A 161 15.06 -7.57 1.63
CA GLY A 161 14.41 -7.13 2.86
C GLY A 161 12.99 -7.66 2.99
#